data_AF-A0A955GIZ8-F1
#
_entry.id   AF-A0A955GIZ8-F1
#
_cell.length_a   1.000
_cell.length_b   1.000
_cell.length_c   1.000
_cell.angle_alpha   90.00
_cell.angle_beta   90.00
_cell.angle_gamma   90.00
#
_symmetry.space_group_name_H-M   'P 1'
#
loop_
_entity.id
_entity.type
_entity.pdbx_description
1 polymer ?
#
loop_
_entity_poly.entity_id
_entity_poly.type
_entity_poly.pdbx_seq_one_letter_code
_entity_poly.pdbx_strand_id
1 'polypeptide(L)'
;MNTLRKSPEQGYRDFDLPVAHLSSNRDYIPPKTHDVAEQARRRDLNPGTLRYEMQKRGLVVARTILQELSEEEARMYASDMLAKAALNSAWYSYAQRRTDVMRRRLKLPIMLHDRNRDASLLYEDTLAMLARSVDYAGQLVVAHEYMPERVDVRQHDVGRIMGNVGLRLGVYSPVVRGAFPPVKRNDDLPLNDWDMQETVRNIAMQTLTEARMMAGQMQVHPSVAQLADPYSPLSVHWYRNAPGSAQTAITEALAA
;
A
#
# COMPACT_ATOMS: atom_id res chain seq x y z
N MET A 1 -2.18 19.87 20.46
CA MET A 1 -2.25 19.82 18.98
C MET A 1 -1.59 21.07 18.42
N ASN A 2 -0.31 20.98 18.04
CA ASN A 2 0.41 22.11 17.44
C ASN A 2 0.03 22.20 15.95
N THR A 3 -0.80 23.17 15.59
CA THR A 3 -1.00 23.54 14.19
C THR A 3 0.25 24.24 13.69
N LEU A 4 1.23 23.46 13.23
CA LEU A 4 2.38 23.97 12.49
C LEU A 4 1.86 24.84 11.33
N ARG A 5 2.08 26.15 11.44
CA ARG A 5 1.80 27.12 10.36
C ARG A 5 2.47 26.64 9.08
N LYS A 6 1.78 26.79 7.95
CA LYS A 6 2.28 26.46 6.61
C LYS A 6 3.47 27.39 6.29
N SER A 7 4.69 27.00 6.63
CA SER A 7 5.87 27.67 6.08
C SER A 7 6.19 27.04 4.71
N PRO A 8 6.40 27.84 3.65
CA PRO A 8 6.86 27.33 2.35
C PRO A 8 8.22 26.61 2.44
N GLU A 9 8.96 26.77 3.53
CA GLU A 9 10.24 26.11 3.80
C GLU A 9 10.09 24.61 4.11
N GLN A 10 8.89 24.12 4.41
CA GLN A 10 8.64 22.75 4.91
C GLN A 10 8.52 21.68 3.82
N GLY A 11 8.76 22.00 2.54
CA GLY A 11 8.78 20.99 1.49
C GLY A 11 7.42 20.48 0.99
N TYR A 12 7.47 19.47 0.11
CA TYR A 12 6.29 18.79 -0.41
C TYR A 12 5.57 17.98 0.68
N ARG A 13 4.22 18.10 0.75
CA ARG A 13 3.39 17.37 1.74
C ARG A 13 2.38 16.42 1.12
N ASP A 14 2.05 16.66 -0.14
CA ASP A 14 1.01 15.96 -0.86
C ASP A 14 1.63 15.25 -2.06
N PHE A 15 1.14 14.04 -2.32
CA PHE A 15 1.43 13.27 -3.51
C PHE A 15 0.19 13.23 -4.39
N ASP A 16 0.33 13.58 -5.66
CA ASP A 16 -0.76 13.54 -6.62
C ASP A 16 -0.86 12.14 -7.26
N LEU A 17 -1.87 11.37 -6.86
CA LEU A 17 -2.22 10.12 -7.53
C LEU A 17 -3.10 10.44 -8.76
N PRO A 18 -2.62 10.22 -10.00
CA PRO A 18 -3.37 10.58 -11.20
C PRO A 18 -4.56 9.65 -11.42
N VAL A 19 -5.64 10.17 -12.01
CA VAL A 19 -6.79 9.33 -12.43
C VAL A 19 -6.41 8.41 -13.59
N ALA A 20 -5.58 8.90 -14.53
CA ALA A 20 -4.98 8.08 -15.58
C ALA A 20 -3.65 7.47 -15.08
N HIS A 21 -3.74 6.31 -14.42
CA HIS A 21 -2.58 5.65 -13.82
C HIS A 21 -2.24 4.28 -14.43
N LEU A 22 -3.21 3.37 -14.48
CA LEU A 22 -3.03 1.99 -14.97
C LEU A 22 -3.74 1.80 -16.31
N SER A 23 -3.19 0.92 -17.16
CA SER A 23 -3.85 0.46 -18.38
C SER A 23 -4.96 -0.55 -18.05
N SER A 24 -6.11 -0.44 -18.71
CA SER A 24 -7.32 -1.22 -18.42
C SER A 24 -7.23 -2.74 -18.67
N ASN A 25 -6.17 -3.20 -19.33
CA ASN A 25 -6.11 -4.57 -19.87
C ASN A 25 -5.25 -5.52 -19.02
N ARG A 26 -4.80 -5.08 -17.85
CA ARG A 26 -3.93 -5.85 -16.94
C ARG A 26 -4.46 -5.84 -15.51
N ASP A 27 -5.76 -5.68 -15.34
CA ASP A 27 -6.42 -5.76 -14.04
C ASP A 27 -6.41 -7.22 -13.56
N TYR A 28 -6.17 -7.42 -12.27
CA TYR A 28 -6.27 -8.76 -11.69
C TYR A 28 -7.73 -9.22 -11.65
N ILE A 29 -7.96 -10.43 -12.17
CA ILE A 29 -9.25 -11.11 -12.11
C ILE A 29 -9.04 -12.38 -11.27
N PRO A 30 -9.72 -12.50 -10.11
CA PRO A 30 -9.65 -13.71 -9.31
C PRO A 30 -10.09 -14.94 -10.12
N PRO A 31 -9.42 -16.09 -9.96
CA PRO A 31 -9.82 -17.31 -10.65
C PRO A 31 -11.22 -17.76 -10.22
N LYS A 32 -11.86 -18.54 -11.09
CA LYS A 32 -13.12 -19.21 -10.74
C LYS A 32 -12.84 -20.22 -9.62
N THR A 33 -13.69 -20.23 -8.61
CA THR A 33 -13.61 -21.26 -7.56
C THR A 33 -14.14 -22.59 -8.07
N HIS A 34 -13.47 -23.68 -7.72
CA HIS A 34 -13.96 -25.04 -7.95
C HIS A 34 -14.75 -25.60 -6.76
N ASP A 35 -14.72 -24.92 -5.61
CA ASP A 35 -15.49 -25.29 -4.43
C ASP A 35 -16.97 -24.93 -4.62
N VAL A 36 -17.84 -25.94 -4.56
CA VAL A 36 -19.29 -25.83 -4.75
C VAL A 36 -19.92 -24.95 -3.67
N ALA A 37 -19.44 -25.01 -2.43
CA ALA A 37 -19.96 -24.19 -1.33
C ALA A 37 -19.66 -22.70 -1.56
N GLU A 38 -18.40 -22.38 -1.90
CA GLU A 38 -18.01 -21.02 -2.26
C GLU A 38 -18.72 -20.53 -3.54
N GLN A 39 -18.98 -21.41 -4.51
CA GLN A 39 -19.77 -21.05 -5.69
C GLN A 39 -21.20 -20.64 -5.31
N ALA A 40 -21.86 -21.42 -4.44
CA ALA A 40 -23.20 -21.10 -3.96
C ALA A 40 -23.19 -19.75 -3.21
N ARG A 41 -22.26 -19.57 -2.25
CA ARG A 41 -22.11 -18.31 -1.51
C ARG A 41 -21.92 -17.11 -2.44
N ARG A 42 -21.05 -17.22 -3.45
CA ARG A 42 -20.80 -16.12 -4.40
C ARG A 42 -21.99 -15.78 -5.29
N ARG A 43 -22.90 -16.73 -5.55
CA ARG A 43 -24.13 -16.46 -6.31
C ARG A 43 -25.14 -15.66 -5.52
N ASP A 44 -25.13 -15.81 -4.19
CA ASP A 44 -26.05 -15.11 -3.29
C ASP A 44 -25.57 -13.68 -2.96
N LEU A 45 -24.31 -13.35 -3.24
CA LEU A 45 -23.73 -12.03 -2.99
C LEU A 45 -24.03 -11.02 -4.10
N ASN A 46 -24.09 -9.74 -3.71
CA ASN A 46 -24.15 -8.64 -4.66
C ASN A 46 -22.96 -8.66 -5.65
N PRO A 47 -23.19 -8.35 -6.94
CA PRO A 47 -22.10 -8.20 -7.90
C PRO A 47 -21.06 -7.19 -7.39
N GLY A 48 -19.79 -7.57 -7.47
CA GLY A 48 -18.66 -6.75 -7.01
C GLY A 48 -18.23 -6.98 -5.55
N THR A 49 -19.01 -7.67 -4.72
CA THR A 49 -18.64 -7.96 -3.31
C THR A 49 -17.28 -8.67 -3.21
N LEU A 50 -17.02 -9.63 -4.10
CA LEU A 50 -15.77 -10.39 -4.13
C LEU A 50 -14.53 -9.51 -4.25
N ARG A 51 -14.61 -8.39 -4.98
CA ARG A 51 -13.49 -7.44 -5.12
C ARG A 51 -13.09 -6.87 -3.77
N TYR A 52 -14.07 -6.44 -2.98
CA TYR A 52 -13.83 -5.85 -1.67
C TYR A 52 -13.41 -6.92 -0.65
N GLU A 53 -13.96 -8.13 -0.71
CA GLU A 53 -13.52 -9.25 0.13
C GLU A 53 -12.05 -9.60 -0.12
N MET A 54 -11.63 -9.72 -1.39
CA MET A 54 -10.25 -10.03 -1.74
C MET A 54 -9.30 -8.92 -1.34
N GLN A 55 -9.69 -7.65 -1.52
CA GLN A 55 -8.91 -6.51 -1.04
C GLN A 55 -8.74 -6.53 0.48
N LYS A 56 -9.81 -6.80 1.25
CA LYS A 56 -9.74 -6.93 2.71
C LYS A 56 -8.82 -8.07 3.11
N ARG A 57 -9.01 -9.28 2.55
CA ARG A 57 -8.17 -10.46 2.84
C ARG A 57 -6.71 -10.18 2.51
N GLY A 58 -6.44 -9.56 1.37
CA GLY A 58 -5.10 -9.17 0.96
C GLY A 58 -4.43 -8.18 1.89
N LEU A 59 -5.18 -7.24 2.48
CA LEU A 59 -4.67 -6.34 3.52
C LEU A 59 -4.38 -7.05 4.84
N VAL A 60 -5.19 -8.06 5.19
CA VAL A 60 -4.90 -8.94 6.36
C VAL A 60 -3.59 -9.69 6.13
N VAL A 61 -3.44 -10.34 4.98
CA VAL A 61 -2.21 -11.05 4.60
C VAL A 61 -1.01 -10.11 4.60
N ALA A 62 -1.12 -8.92 3.99
CA ALA A 62 -0.07 -7.91 4.01
C ALA A 62 0.35 -7.51 5.42
N ARG A 63 -0.62 -7.38 6.34
CA ARG A 63 -0.34 -7.08 7.75
C ARG A 63 0.39 -8.23 8.41
N THR A 64 -0.11 -9.45 8.28
CA THR A 64 0.49 -10.64 8.89
C THR A 64 1.93 -10.83 8.42
N ILE A 65 2.20 -10.69 7.11
CA ILE A 65 3.57 -10.72 6.56
C ILE A 65 4.47 -9.74 7.32
N LEU A 66 4.07 -8.48 7.42
CA LEU A 66 4.91 -7.47 8.09
C LEU A 66 5.02 -7.69 9.61
N GLN A 67 4.07 -8.38 10.25
CA GLN A 67 4.15 -8.67 11.68
C GLN A 67 5.13 -9.80 11.99
N GLU A 68 5.16 -10.83 11.15
CA GLU A 68 5.98 -12.04 11.40
C GLU A 68 7.44 -11.88 10.94
N LEU A 69 7.72 -10.95 10.03
CA LEU A 69 9.08 -10.74 9.55
C LEU A 69 9.98 -10.12 10.62
N SER A 70 11.09 -10.78 10.91
CA SER A 70 12.14 -10.31 11.82
C SER A 70 13.40 -9.81 11.10
N GLU A 71 13.75 -10.45 9.98
CA GLU A 71 14.94 -10.12 9.18
C GLU A 71 14.78 -8.79 8.43
N GLU A 72 15.76 -7.90 8.54
CA GLU A 72 15.69 -6.56 7.96
C GLU A 72 15.60 -6.59 6.42
N GLU A 73 16.35 -7.47 5.76
CA GLU A 73 16.31 -7.65 4.30
C GLU A 73 14.91 -8.10 3.84
N ALA A 74 14.32 -9.06 4.55
CA ALA A 74 12.97 -9.54 4.30
C ALA A 74 11.93 -8.41 4.50
N ARG A 75 12.07 -7.60 5.57
CA ARG A 75 11.21 -6.42 5.80
C ARG A 75 11.34 -5.39 4.70
N MET A 76 12.56 -5.11 4.21
CA MET A 76 12.79 -4.18 3.11
C MET A 76 12.11 -4.66 1.83
N TYR A 77 12.29 -5.93 1.47
CA TYR A 77 11.64 -6.54 0.31
C TYR A 77 10.11 -6.48 0.43
N ALA A 78 9.57 -6.93 1.57
CA ALA A 78 8.14 -6.96 1.81
C ALA A 78 7.53 -5.56 1.77
N SER A 79 8.17 -4.57 2.41
CA SER A 79 7.70 -3.19 2.39
C SER A 79 7.67 -2.63 0.98
N ASP A 80 8.69 -2.88 0.17
CA ASP A 80 8.75 -2.42 -1.22
C ASP A 80 7.64 -3.04 -2.10
N MET A 81 7.42 -4.36 -1.99
CA MET A 81 6.35 -5.04 -2.73
C MET A 81 4.96 -4.58 -2.32
N LEU A 82 4.73 -4.48 -1.01
CA LEU A 82 3.47 -4.02 -0.46
C LEU A 82 3.22 -2.53 -0.75
N ALA A 83 4.25 -1.70 -0.83
CA ALA A 83 4.13 -0.30 -1.25
C ALA A 83 3.56 -0.19 -2.65
N LYS A 84 4.14 -0.94 -3.61
CA LYS A 84 3.68 -1.00 -5.01
C LYS A 84 2.24 -1.49 -5.11
N ALA A 85 1.93 -2.61 -4.45
CA ALA A 85 0.59 -3.19 -4.44
C ALA A 85 -0.45 -2.26 -3.80
N ALA A 86 -0.11 -1.57 -2.70
CA ALA A 86 -0.98 -0.65 -2.00
C ALA A 86 -1.27 0.62 -2.81
N LEU A 87 -0.28 1.18 -3.51
CA LEU A 87 -0.48 2.36 -4.38
C LEU A 87 -1.41 2.05 -5.56
N ASN A 88 -1.22 0.92 -6.23
CA ASN A 88 -2.14 0.48 -7.30
C ASN A 88 -3.54 0.22 -6.76
N SER A 89 -3.66 -0.42 -5.58
CA SER A 89 -4.95 -0.67 -4.93
C SER A 89 -5.65 0.63 -4.52
N ALA A 90 -4.87 1.61 -4.04
CA ALA A 90 -5.37 2.95 -3.76
C ALA A 90 -5.92 3.59 -5.03
N TRP A 91 -5.29 3.43 -6.19
CA TRP A 91 -5.84 3.92 -7.44
C TRP A 91 -7.22 3.33 -7.73
N TYR A 92 -7.38 2.01 -7.66
CA TYR A 92 -8.66 1.32 -7.87
C TYR A 92 -9.79 1.81 -6.94
N SER A 93 -9.49 2.15 -5.68
CA SER A 93 -10.49 2.59 -4.69
C SER A 93 -10.67 4.11 -4.60
N TYR A 94 -9.65 4.90 -4.93
CA TYR A 94 -9.62 6.35 -4.65
C TYR A 94 -9.68 7.23 -5.90
N ALA A 95 -8.96 6.84 -6.95
CA ALA A 95 -8.69 7.70 -8.10
C ALA A 95 -9.33 7.20 -9.41
N GLN A 96 -9.50 5.89 -9.59
CA GLN A 96 -10.01 5.30 -10.81
C GLN A 96 -11.41 5.84 -11.16
N ARG A 97 -11.60 6.21 -12.44
CA ARG A 97 -12.90 6.61 -13.04
C ARG A 97 -13.59 7.79 -12.34
N ARG A 98 -12.84 8.60 -11.59
CA ARG A 98 -13.34 9.87 -11.03
C ARG A 98 -13.29 10.93 -12.14
N THR A 99 -14.46 11.35 -12.60
CA THR A 99 -14.61 12.39 -13.63
C THR A 99 -14.62 13.81 -13.04
N ASP A 100 -14.77 13.92 -11.72
CA ASP A 100 -14.83 15.17 -10.97
C ASP A 100 -13.46 15.83 -10.78
N VAL A 101 -12.37 15.07 -10.87
CA VAL A 101 -11.01 15.56 -10.63
C VAL A 101 -9.99 14.88 -11.55
N MET A 102 -8.90 15.57 -11.88
CA MET A 102 -7.78 14.99 -12.65
C MET A 102 -6.82 14.14 -11.79
N ARG A 103 -6.79 14.40 -10.48
CA ARG A 103 -5.86 13.79 -9.52
C ARG A 103 -6.45 13.76 -8.12
N ARG A 104 -6.03 12.79 -7.31
CA ARG A 104 -6.38 12.68 -5.90
C ARG A 104 -5.13 12.82 -5.04
N ARG A 105 -5.23 13.56 -3.95
CA ARG A 105 -4.09 13.82 -3.07
C ARG A 105 -3.96 12.75 -2.00
N LEU A 106 -2.77 12.17 -1.90
CA LEU A 106 -2.30 11.36 -0.78
C LEU A 106 -1.33 12.19 0.06
N LYS A 107 -1.10 11.80 1.31
CA LYS A 107 -0.18 12.50 2.21
C LYS A 107 1.18 11.84 2.19
N LEU A 108 2.21 12.63 1.86
CA LEU A 108 3.59 12.18 1.94
C LEU A 108 3.99 11.96 3.42
N PRO A 109 4.81 10.94 3.72
CA PRO A 109 5.44 10.80 5.02
C PRO A 109 6.33 12.01 5.34
N ILE A 110 6.11 12.64 6.48
CA ILE A 110 6.92 13.79 6.91
C ILE A 110 8.14 13.27 7.67
N MET A 111 9.34 13.50 7.13
CA MET A 111 10.61 12.95 7.66
C MET A 111 11.44 13.98 8.44
N LEU A 112 10.86 15.13 8.77
CA LEU A 112 11.55 16.24 9.43
C LEU A 112 11.98 15.89 10.86
N HIS A 113 11.18 15.09 11.58
CA HIS A 113 11.45 14.72 12.97
C HIS A 113 12.28 13.42 13.05
N ASP A 114 13.26 13.35 13.97
CA ASP A 114 14.13 12.17 14.16
C ASP A 114 13.33 10.87 14.33
N ARG A 115 12.30 10.88 15.18
CA ARG A 115 11.34 9.77 15.31
C ARG A 115 10.82 9.20 13.99
N ASN A 116 10.53 10.05 13.00
CA ASN A 116 9.98 9.58 11.71
C ASN A 116 11.06 9.00 10.80
N ARG A 117 12.33 9.19 11.15
CA ARG A 117 13.52 8.61 10.51
C ARG A 117 14.05 7.39 11.24
N ASP A 118 13.46 7.03 12.37
CA ASP A 118 13.71 5.76 13.04
C ASP A 118 12.98 4.65 12.28
N ALA A 119 13.74 3.69 11.73
CA ALA A 119 13.20 2.61 10.93
C ALA A 119 12.19 1.75 11.71
N SER A 120 12.47 1.47 12.99
CA SER A 120 11.62 0.63 13.83
C SER A 120 10.29 1.32 14.12
N LEU A 121 10.33 2.60 14.53
CA LEU A 121 9.12 3.38 14.80
C LEU A 121 8.30 3.63 13.52
N LEU A 122 8.97 3.88 12.39
CA LEU A 122 8.31 3.99 11.09
C LEU A 122 7.59 2.69 10.71
N TYR A 123 8.22 1.55 10.95
CA TYR A 123 7.65 0.22 10.69
C TYR A 123 6.42 -0.05 11.56
N GLU A 124 6.53 0.16 12.88
CA GLU A 124 5.43 0.01 13.83
C GLU A 124 4.25 0.92 13.52
N ASP A 125 4.50 2.21 13.26
CA ASP A 125 3.45 3.16 12.90
C ASP A 125 2.76 2.76 11.58
N THR A 126 3.51 2.16 10.66
CA THR A 126 2.98 1.69 9.37
C THR A 126 2.14 0.43 9.54
N LEU A 127 2.55 -0.51 10.40
CA LEU A 127 1.74 -1.66 10.80
C LEU A 127 0.41 -1.23 11.44
N ALA A 128 0.44 -0.23 12.33
CA ALA A 128 -0.77 0.32 12.94
C ALA A 128 -1.70 0.99 11.90
N MET A 129 -1.12 1.66 10.89
CA MET A 129 -1.90 2.21 9.77
C MET A 129 -2.51 1.13 8.88
N LEU A 130 -1.78 0.04 8.63
CA LEU A 130 -2.26 -1.09 7.84
C LEU A 130 -3.40 -1.82 8.55
N ALA A 131 -3.32 -1.98 9.88
CA ALA A 131 -4.43 -2.51 10.68
C ALA A 131 -5.71 -1.66 10.53
N ARG A 132 -5.60 -0.33 10.62
CA ARG A 132 -6.73 0.57 10.34
C ARG A 132 -7.27 0.42 8.91
N SER A 133 -6.39 0.17 7.95
CA SER A 133 -6.80 -0.08 6.55
C SER A 133 -7.63 -1.36 6.42
N VAL A 134 -7.32 -2.41 7.19
CA VAL A 134 -8.13 -3.64 7.25
C VAL A 134 -9.53 -3.34 7.80
N ASP A 135 -9.62 -2.54 8.86
CA ASP A 135 -10.90 -2.17 9.46
C ASP A 135 -11.79 -1.40 8.47
N TYR A 136 -11.23 -0.40 7.80
CA TYR A 136 -11.96 0.34 6.76
C TYR A 136 -12.38 -0.55 5.59
N ALA A 137 -11.52 -1.49 5.17
CA ALA A 137 -11.88 -2.45 4.12
C ALA A 137 -13.02 -3.37 4.56
N GLY A 138 -13.05 -3.79 5.83
CA GLY A 138 -14.17 -4.51 6.42
C GLY A 138 -15.47 -3.70 6.40
N GLN A 139 -15.42 -2.42 6.76
CA GLN A 139 -16.57 -1.52 6.68
C GLN A 139 -17.06 -1.32 5.24
N LEU A 140 -16.16 -1.29 4.26
CA LEU A 140 -16.52 -1.20 2.84
C LEU A 140 -17.25 -2.46 2.36
N VAL A 141 -16.81 -3.66 2.75
CA VAL A 141 -17.51 -4.91 2.44
C VAL A 141 -18.93 -4.89 2.99
N VAL A 142 -19.09 -4.51 4.25
CA VAL A 142 -20.42 -4.39 4.90
C VAL A 142 -21.28 -3.33 4.22
N ALA A 143 -20.72 -2.17 3.89
CA ALA A 143 -21.46 -1.11 3.23
C ALA A 143 -21.93 -1.52 1.82
N HIS A 144 -21.10 -2.23 1.06
CA HIS A 144 -21.49 -2.71 -0.27
C HIS A 144 -22.64 -3.71 -0.24
N GLU A 145 -22.71 -4.52 0.82
CA GLU A 145 -23.78 -5.51 0.96
C GLU A 145 -25.08 -4.89 1.51
N TYR A 146 -24.99 -3.96 2.47
CA TYR A 146 -26.15 -3.53 3.27
C TYR A 146 -26.42 -2.01 3.28
N MET A 147 -25.47 -1.17 2.85
CA MET A 147 -25.58 0.31 2.92
C MET A 147 -25.03 0.96 1.62
N PRO A 148 -25.69 0.78 0.46
CA PRO A 148 -25.19 1.25 -0.84
C PRO A 148 -24.83 2.75 -0.86
N GLU A 149 -25.56 3.58 -0.13
CA GLU A 149 -25.34 5.02 -0.03
C GLU A 149 -24.01 5.41 0.63
N ARG A 150 -23.38 4.48 1.37
CA ARG A 150 -22.09 4.69 2.04
C ARG A 150 -20.90 4.15 1.25
N VAL A 151 -21.12 3.39 0.19
CA VAL A 151 -20.06 2.70 -0.55
C VAL A 151 -19.01 3.67 -1.07
N ASP A 152 -19.44 4.76 -1.71
CA ASP A 152 -18.52 5.76 -2.27
C ASP A 152 -17.59 6.37 -1.21
N VAL A 153 -18.15 6.75 -0.06
CA VAL A 153 -17.39 7.33 1.05
C VAL A 153 -16.42 6.31 1.62
N ARG A 154 -16.85 5.07 1.85
CA ARG A 154 -15.99 4.00 2.38
C ARG A 154 -14.89 3.61 1.40
N GLN A 155 -15.20 3.56 0.12
CA GLN A 155 -14.22 3.25 -0.92
C GLN A 155 -13.15 4.35 -0.99
N HIS A 156 -13.56 5.61 -0.88
CA HIS A 156 -12.65 6.75 -0.77
C HIS A 156 -11.75 6.65 0.46
N ASP A 157 -12.30 6.35 1.64
CA ASP A 157 -11.54 6.23 2.89
C ASP A 157 -10.49 5.11 2.82
N VAL A 158 -10.91 3.92 2.36
CA VAL A 158 -10.02 2.76 2.13
C VAL A 158 -8.92 3.09 1.14
N GLY A 159 -9.28 3.69 -0.01
CA GLY A 159 -8.32 4.07 -1.03
C GLY A 159 -7.29 5.07 -0.51
N ARG A 160 -7.71 6.09 0.23
CA ARG A 160 -6.83 7.10 0.80
C ARG A 160 -5.88 6.51 1.85
N ILE A 161 -6.38 5.69 2.78
CA ILE A 161 -5.51 5.12 3.82
C ILE A 161 -4.51 4.12 3.24
N MET A 162 -4.94 3.25 2.30
CA MET A 162 -4.04 2.33 1.59
C MET A 162 -2.95 3.08 0.84
N GLY A 163 -3.30 4.18 0.15
CA GLY A 163 -2.33 4.99 -0.58
C GLY A 163 -1.28 5.58 0.37
N ASN A 164 -1.71 6.11 1.52
CA ASN A 164 -0.79 6.63 2.53
C ASN A 164 0.08 5.52 3.16
N VAL A 165 -0.47 4.32 3.36
CA VAL A 165 0.31 3.14 3.80
C VAL A 165 1.37 2.80 2.74
N GLY A 166 0.99 2.76 1.47
CA GLY A 166 1.93 2.47 0.38
C GLY A 166 3.07 3.48 0.31
N LEU A 167 2.77 4.78 0.47
CA LEU A 167 3.80 5.82 0.53
C LEU A 167 4.74 5.66 1.74
N ARG A 168 4.22 5.25 2.90
CA ARG A 168 5.03 4.98 4.10
C ARG A 168 5.89 3.74 3.97
N LEU A 169 5.36 2.66 3.38
CA LEU A 169 6.14 1.46 3.10
C LEU A 169 7.26 1.74 2.10
N GLY A 170 7.02 2.57 1.09
CA GLY A 170 8.03 2.93 0.09
C GLY A 170 9.24 3.66 0.65
N VAL A 171 9.09 4.38 1.77
CA VAL A 171 10.20 5.09 2.44
C VAL A 171 10.95 4.23 3.47
N TYR A 172 10.45 3.05 3.85
CA TYR A 172 11.09 2.20 4.85
C TYR A 172 12.50 1.76 4.44
N SER A 173 12.66 1.16 3.26
CA SER A 173 13.97 0.70 2.76
C SER A 173 14.98 1.86 2.60
N PRO A 174 14.60 3.02 2.02
CA PRO A 174 15.45 4.21 2.02
C PRO A 174 15.89 4.68 3.42
N VAL A 175 15.00 4.64 4.43
CA VAL A 175 15.35 4.99 5.82
C VAL A 175 16.38 4.03 6.39
N VAL A 176 16.15 2.72 6.26
CA VAL A 176 17.09 1.67 6.70
C VAL A 176 18.48 1.86 6.06
N ARG A 177 18.52 2.21 4.77
CA ARG A 177 19.76 2.47 4.02
C ARG A 177 20.42 3.82 4.33
N GLY A 178 19.85 4.61 5.24
CA GLY A 178 20.43 5.88 5.67
C GLY A 178 20.23 7.04 4.69
N ALA A 179 19.22 6.99 3.81
CA ALA A 179 18.88 8.11 2.91
C ALA A 179 18.42 9.37 3.68
N PHE A 180 18.04 9.21 4.95
CA PHE A 180 17.65 10.30 5.84
C PHE A 180 18.59 10.34 7.05
N PRO A 181 19.65 11.17 7.02
CA PRO A 181 20.62 11.22 8.11
C PRO A 181 19.97 11.73 9.41
N PRO A 182 20.44 11.29 10.59
CA PRO A 182 20.03 11.86 11.87
C PRO A 182 20.56 13.30 12.01
N VAL A 183 19.93 14.12 12.86
CA VAL A 183 20.34 15.54 13.09
C VAL A 183 21.79 15.67 13.61
N LYS A 184 22.39 14.60 14.13
CA LYS A 184 23.71 14.61 14.79
C LYS A 184 24.77 13.77 14.07
N ARG A 185 24.93 13.89 12.75
CA ARG A 185 26.18 13.46 12.12
C ARG A 185 27.17 14.63 12.20
N ASN A 186 28.28 14.41 12.90
CA ASN A 186 29.40 15.34 12.91
C ASN A 186 29.86 15.58 11.46
N ASP A 187 30.08 16.86 11.14
CA ASP A 187 30.67 17.41 9.92
C ASP A 187 29.87 17.35 8.60
N ASP A 188 28.75 16.61 8.53
CA ASP A 188 27.81 16.70 7.39
C ASP A 188 26.66 17.66 7.72
N LEU A 189 26.46 18.70 6.90
CA LEU A 189 25.27 19.55 7.01
C LEU A 189 24.02 18.66 6.89
N PRO A 190 23.10 18.66 7.87
CA PRO A 190 21.87 17.89 7.75
C PRO A 190 21.12 18.36 6.51
N LEU A 191 20.49 17.43 5.78
CA LEU A 191 19.55 17.79 4.70
C LEU A 191 18.58 18.83 5.26
N ASN A 192 18.38 19.92 4.53
CA ASN A 192 17.38 20.89 4.95
C ASN A 192 15.97 20.25 4.86
N ASP A 193 14.99 20.83 5.56
CA ASP A 193 13.62 20.30 5.60
C ASP A 193 13.02 20.09 4.20
N TRP A 194 13.36 20.98 3.26
CA TRP A 194 12.92 20.91 1.87
C TRP A 194 13.49 19.69 1.16
N ASP A 195 14.80 19.48 1.22
CA ASP A 195 15.52 18.36 0.59
C ASP A 195 15.03 17.02 1.13
N MET A 196 14.73 16.93 2.44
CA MET A 196 14.13 15.73 3.02
C MET A 196 12.76 15.42 2.39
N GLN A 197 11.89 16.41 2.26
CA GLN A 197 10.57 16.18 1.66
C GLN A 197 10.61 16.00 0.14
N GLU A 198 11.56 16.61 -0.54
CA GLU A 198 11.84 16.36 -1.96
C GLU A 198 12.31 14.91 -2.18
N THR A 199 13.18 14.40 -1.32
CA THR A 199 13.63 13.00 -1.32
C THR A 199 12.44 12.04 -1.14
N VAL A 200 11.55 12.32 -0.18
CA VAL A 200 10.32 11.54 0.04
C VAL A 200 9.43 11.54 -1.21
N ARG A 201 9.25 12.71 -1.84
CA ARG A 201 8.46 12.82 -3.07
C ARG A 201 9.07 12.02 -4.21
N ASN A 202 10.39 12.06 -4.37
CA ASN A 202 11.10 11.31 -5.42
C ASN A 202 10.94 9.80 -5.21
N ILE A 203 11.07 9.33 -3.97
CA ILE A 203 10.78 7.93 -3.62
C ILE A 203 9.34 7.57 -4.00
N ALA A 204 8.35 8.38 -3.62
CA ALA A 204 6.95 8.13 -3.96
C ALA A 204 6.71 8.04 -5.48
N MET A 205 7.32 8.92 -6.26
CA MET A 205 7.25 8.90 -7.74
C MET A 205 7.91 7.66 -8.32
N GLN A 206 9.06 7.27 -7.77
CA GLN A 206 9.78 6.07 -8.17
C GLN A 206 8.96 4.81 -7.86
N THR A 207 8.43 4.66 -6.64
CA THR A 207 7.58 3.53 -6.26
C THR A 207 6.36 3.42 -7.17
N LEU A 208 5.70 4.55 -7.49
CA LEU A 208 4.56 4.56 -8.42
C LEU A 208 4.97 4.13 -9.84
N THR A 209 6.15 4.51 -10.29
CA THR A 209 6.69 4.14 -11.61
C THR A 209 7.03 2.65 -11.65
N GLU A 210 7.71 2.14 -10.65
CA GLU A 210 8.05 0.72 -10.53
C GLU A 210 6.81 -0.16 -10.40
N ALA A 211 5.78 0.28 -9.67
CA ALA A 211 4.50 -0.41 -9.57
C ALA A 211 3.82 -0.60 -10.94
N ARG A 212 3.99 0.36 -11.87
CA ARG A 212 3.53 0.22 -13.26
C ARG A 212 4.40 -0.72 -14.07
N MET A 213 5.72 -0.61 -13.93
CA MET A 213 6.67 -1.43 -14.69
C MET A 213 6.57 -2.92 -14.33
N MET A 214 6.24 -3.22 -13.07
CA MET A 214 6.06 -4.59 -12.58
C MET A 214 4.96 -5.36 -13.34
N ALA A 215 3.95 -4.66 -13.86
CA ALA A 215 2.95 -5.28 -14.74
C ALA A 215 3.53 -5.80 -16.05
N GLY A 216 4.68 -5.30 -16.51
CA GLY A 216 5.42 -5.85 -17.65
C GLY A 216 5.94 -7.26 -17.38
N GLN A 217 6.34 -7.55 -16.15
CA GLN A 217 6.90 -8.84 -15.75
C GLN A 217 5.78 -9.83 -15.38
N MET A 218 4.77 -9.37 -14.64
CA MET A 218 3.68 -10.22 -14.13
C MET A 218 2.49 -10.34 -15.08
N GLN A 219 2.45 -9.55 -16.15
CA GLN A 219 1.29 -9.36 -17.06
C GLN A 219 0.03 -8.78 -16.37
N VAL A 220 0.09 -8.51 -15.06
CA VAL A 220 -1.00 -7.98 -14.24
C VAL A 220 -0.44 -6.88 -13.34
N HIS A 221 -1.20 -5.80 -13.13
CA HIS A 221 -0.81 -4.74 -12.19
C HIS A 221 -0.83 -5.29 -10.76
N PRO A 222 0.26 -5.17 -9.98
CA PRO A 222 0.29 -5.68 -8.61
C PRO A 222 -0.78 -4.96 -7.76
N SER A 223 -1.51 -5.69 -6.93
CA SER A 223 -2.56 -5.15 -6.07
C SER A 223 -2.67 -5.99 -4.81
N VAL A 224 -3.11 -5.39 -3.70
CA VAL A 224 -3.22 -6.09 -2.42
C VAL A 224 -4.23 -7.24 -2.52
N ALA A 225 -5.25 -7.11 -3.36
CA ALA A 225 -6.24 -8.17 -3.58
C ALA A 225 -5.62 -9.48 -4.10
N GLN A 226 -4.49 -9.42 -4.81
CA GLN A 226 -3.77 -10.62 -5.25
C GLN A 226 -3.17 -11.42 -4.09
N LEU A 227 -2.82 -10.77 -2.98
CA LEU A 227 -2.27 -11.47 -1.81
C LEU A 227 -3.29 -12.37 -1.12
N ALA A 228 -4.59 -12.23 -1.42
CA ALA A 228 -5.62 -13.11 -0.89
C ALA A 228 -5.65 -14.49 -1.55
N ASP A 229 -4.87 -14.69 -2.62
CA ASP A 229 -4.80 -15.93 -3.39
C ASP A 229 -3.31 -16.37 -3.50
N PRO A 230 -2.95 -17.57 -3.01
CA PRO A 230 -1.57 -18.07 -3.08
C PRO A 230 -1.08 -18.25 -4.52
N TYR A 231 -1.98 -18.42 -5.48
CA TYR A 231 -1.65 -18.67 -6.88
C TYR A 231 -1.76 -17.40 -7.75
N SER A 232 -2.01 -16.24 -7.15
CA SER A 232 -2.06 -14.98 -7.89
C SER A 232 -0.70 -14.65 -8.51
N PRO A 233 -0.65 -13.87 -9.60
CA PRO A 233 0.62 -13.44 -10.19
C PRO A 233 1.55 -12.76 -9.18
N LEU A 234 1.01 -11.96 -8.24
CA LEU A 234 1.81 -11.30 -7.21
C LEU A 234 2.38 -12.31 -6.20
N SER A 235 1.56 -13.24 -5.71
CA SER A 235 2.01 -14.28 -4.76
C SER A 235 3.08 -15.18 -5.38
N VAL A 236 2.90 -15.55 -6.66
CA VAL A 236 3.89 -16.33 -7.42
C VAL A 236 5.17 -15.53 -7.66
N HIS A 237 5.07 -14.24 -8.01
CA HIS A 237 6.24 -13.38 -8.16
C HIS A 237 7.02 -13.26 -6.85
N TRP A 238 6.31 -13.06 -5.74
CA TRP A 238 6.90 -12.98 -4.41
C TRP A 238 7.64 -14.27 -4.05
N TYR A 239 6.99 -15.43 -4.15
CA TYR A 239 7.62 -16.72 -3.85
C TYR A 239 8.92 -16.98 -4.64
N ARG A 240 9.01 -16.46 -5.87
CA ARG A 240 10.19 -16.63 -6.74
C ARG A 240 11.34 -15.67 -6.45
N ASN A 241 11.06 -14.49 -5.90
CA ASN A 241 12.04 -13.40 -5.81
C ASN A 241 12.32 -12.94 -4.37
N ALA A 242 11.49 -13.34 -3.40
CA ALA A 242 11.63 -12.93 -2.01
C ALA A 242 12.86 -13.57 -1.35
N PRO A 243 13.66 -12.80 -0.60
CA PRO A 243 14.80 -13.31 0.13
C PRO A 243 14.38 -13.92 1.48
N GLY A 244 15.13 -14.93 1.94
CA GLY A 244 15.07 -15.45 3.32
C GLY A 244 13.65 -15.73 3.81
N SER A 245 13.34 -15.26 5.02
CA SER A 245 12.02 -15.42 5.65
C SER A 245 10.85 -14.79 4.87
N ALA A 246 11.09 -13.82 3.98
CA ALA A 246 10.02 -13.28 3.14
C ALA A 246 9.46 -14.33 2.17
N GLN A 247 10.23 -15.34 1.77
CA GLN A 247 9.79 -16.34 0.81
C GLN A 247 8.58 -17.14 1.31
N THR A 248 8.57 -17.54 2.58
CA THR A 248 7.49 -18.35 3.17
C THR A 248 6.40 -17.50 3.82
N ALA A 249 6.68 -16.22 4.09
CA ALA A 249 5.76 -15.32 4.81
C ALA A 249 4.37 -15.21 4.17
N ILE A 250 4.24 -15.23 2.84
CA ILE A 250 2.90 -15.23 2.19
C ILE A 250 2.13 -16.51 2.52
N THR A 251 2.78 -17.66 2.44
CA THR A 251 2.15 -18.96 2.67
C THR A 251 1.72 -19.09 4.13
N GLU A 252 2.57 -18.65 5.05
CA GLU A 252 2.26 -18.60 6.49
C GLU A 252 1.11 -17.63 6.78
N ALA A 253 1.15 -16.43 6.20
CA ALA A 253 0.10 -15.43 6.38
C ALA A 253 -1.26 -15.83 5.78
N LEU A 254 -1.27 -16.68 4.74
CA LEU A 254 -2.49 -17.25 4.16
C LEU A 254 -3.06 -18.40 4.98
N ALA A 255 -2.25 -19.04 5.84
CA ALA A 255 -2.65 -20.13 6.72
C ALA A 255 -3.17 -19.65 8.09
N ALA A 256 -2.86 -18.41 8.47
CA ALA A 256 -3.25 -17.76 9.73
C ALA A 256 -4.66 -17.15 9.68
#